data_AF-A0A7S3B3Y5-F1
#
_entry.id   AF-A0A7S3B3Y5-F1
#
_cell.length_a   1.000
_cell.length_b   1.000
_cell.length_c   1.000
_cell.angle_alpha   90.00
_cell.angle_beta   90.00
_cell.angle_gamma   90.00
#
_symmetry.space_group_name_H-M   'P 1'
#
loop_
_entity.id
_entity.type
_entity.pdbx_description
1 polymer ?
#
loop_
_entity_poly.entity_id
_entity_poly.type
_entity_poly.pdbx_seq_one_letter_code
_entity_poly.pdbx_strand_id
1 'polypeptide(L)'
;PLVFSAELLEKFFKMGDHVKIVGGTRHVGETGMVVLVGKEGAADGDDMGKGSDSSMLHIFSDLTQAEIVVSSAFVQECADVSAGLERLGQFELHDMVMIDRTAVGVVVKVEHSSFKVLTTSNSVQTIELEHMGRKKSSRGIVALDCSDQRLEQGTPLQVVEGAYLQRMGVVKHIFKSYIFVHSVDVKENTGIVCVRARQCRLADQSAKPTMQG
;
A
#
# COMPACT_ATOMS: atom_id res chain seq x y z
N PRO A 1 1.16 -43.43 10.37
CA PRO A 1 0.81 -42.40 9.37
C PRO A 1 0.00 -43.03 8.24
N LEU A 2 -1.13 -42.42 7.87
CA LEU A 2 -1.89 -42.81 6.69
C LEU A 2 -1.21 -42.22 5.44
N VAL A 3 -1.19 -42.97 4.33
CA VAL A 3 -0.58 -42.55 3.06
C VAL A 3 -1.70 -42.36 2.05
N PHE A 4 -1.76 -41.18 1.44
CA PHE A 4 -2.75 -40.81 0.44
C PHE A 4 -2.04 -40.31 -0.81
N SER A 5 -2.63 -40.57 -1.99
CA SER A 5 -2.22 -39.90 -3.22
C SER A 5 -2.60 -38.43 -3.15
N ALA A 6 -1.78 -37.54 -3.71
CA ALA A 6 -2.06 -36.11 -3.76
C ALA A 6 -3.40 -35.80 -4.45
N GLU A 7 -3.81 -36.64 -5.40
CA GLU A 7 -5.08 -36.51 -6.14
C GLU A 7 -6.32 -36.76 -5.26
N LEU A 8 -6.15 -37.38 -4.09
CA LEU A 8 -7.22 -37.65 -3.13
C LEU A 8 -7.26 -36.63 -1.98
N LEU A 9 -6.45 -35.58 -2.05
CA LEU A 9 -6.34 -34.54 -1.03
C LEU A 9 -6.78 -33.20 -1.60
N GLU A 10 -7.56 -32.46 -0.82
CA GLU A 10 -7.89 -31.07 -1.09
C GLU A 10 -7.40 -30.21 0.09
N LYS A 11 -6.99 -28.98 -0.21
CA LYS A 11 -6.64 -28.01 0.84
C LYS A 11 -7.92 -27.56 1.53
N PHE A 12 -7.96 -27.76 2.84
CA PHE A 12 -9.07 -27.34 3.69
C PHE A 12 -8.72 -26.08 4.47
N PHE A 13 -9.64 -25.12 4.50
CA PHE A 13 -9.54 -23.87 5.24
C PHE A 13 -10.87 -23.56 5.92
N LYS A 14 -10.83 -22.85 7.04
CA LYS A 14 -12.00 -22.35 7.76
C LYS A 14 -12.00 -20.82 7.80
N MET A 15 -13.16 -20.24 8.09
CA MET A 15 -13.27 -18.80 8.35
C MET A 15 -12.34 -18.40 9.50
N GLY A 16 -11.65 -17.28 9.33
CA GLY A 16 -10.65 -16.78 10.27
C GLY A 16 -9.24 -17.31 10.04
N ASP A 17 -9.03 -18.30 9.16
CA ASP A 17 -7.67 -18.71 8.80
C ASP A 17 -6.97 -17.60 8.04
N HIS A 18 -5.69 -17.42 8.36
CA HIS A 18 -4.84 -16.49 7.65
C HIS A 18 -4.08 -17.24 6.55
N VAL A 19 -4.16 -16.71 5.33
CA VAL A 19 -3.71 -17.42 4.15
C VAL A 19 -2.97 -16.50 3.19
N LYS A 20 -2.12 -17.11 2.35
CA LYS A 20 -1.41 -16.47 1.25
C LYS A 20 -1.86 -17.07 -0.08
N ILE A 21 -2.09 -16.19 -1.06
CA ILE A 21 -2.42 -16.56 -2.43
C ILE A 21 -1.12 -16.94 -3.15
N VAL A 22 -1.04 -18.15 -3.69
CA VAL A 22 0.14 -18.67 -4.39
C VAL A 22 -0.08 -18.86 -5.90
N GLY A 23 -1.30 -18.65 -6.41
CA GLY A 23 -1.62 -18.77 -7.83
C GLY A 23 -3.07 -18.41 -8.16
N GLY A 24 -3.51 -18.75 -9.37
CA GLY A 24 -4.92 -18.71 -9.79
C GLY A 24 -5.54 -17.32 -9.97
N THR A 25 -4.89 -16.26 -9.51
CA THR A 25 -5.37 -14.87 -9.63
C THR A 25 -4.19 -13.91 -9.86
N ARG A 26 -4.47 -12.63 -10.15
CA ARG A 26 -3.45 -11.57 -10.20
C ARG A 26 -2.88 -11.19 -8.83
N HIS A 27 -3.46 -11.71 -7.75
CA HIS A 27 -3.14 -11.36 -6.36
C HIS A 27 -2.11 -12.33 -5.74
N VAL A 28 -1.30 -13.00 -6.57
CA VAL A 28 -0.25 -13.91 -6.09
C VAL A 28 0.72 -13.16 -5.19
N GLY A 29 1.00 -13.74 -4.03
CA GLY A 29 1.85 -13.17 -3.00
C GLY A 29 1.09 -12.40 -1.92
N GLU A 30 -0.15 -11.97 -2.18
CA GLU A 30 -0.98 -11.30 -1.17
C GLU A 30 -1.42 -12.30 -0.08
N THR A 31 -1.54 -11.79 1.14
CA THR A 31 -2.16 -12.48 2.26
C THR A 31 -3.49 -11.84 2.61
N GLY A 32 -4.32 -12.61 3.28
CA GLY A 32 -5.55 -12.11 3.86
C GLY A 32 -6.22 -13.16 4.74
N MET A 33 -7.33 -12.77 5.33
CA MET A 33 -8.13 -13.63 6.19
C MET A 33 -9.28 -14.26 5.39
N VAL A 34 -9.51 -15.55 5.55
CA VAL A 34 -10.67 -16.23 4.96
C VAL A 34 -11.94 -15.73 5.66
N VAL A 35 -12.81 -15.06 4.90
CA VAL A 35 -14.10 -14.53 5.39
C VAL A 35 -15.29 -15.38 4.99
N LEU A 36 -15.16 -16.21 3.96
CA LEU A 36 -16.20 -17.18 3.57
C LEU A 36 -15.55 -18.35 2.83
N VAL A 37 -16.07 -19.55 3.06
CA VAL A 37 -15.71 -20.76 2.34
C VAL A 37 -16.92 -21.23 1.56
N GLY A 38 -16.87 -21.09 0.24
CA GLY A 38 -17.91 -21.50 -0.69
C GLY A 38 -17.55 -22.78 -1.45
N LYS A 39 -18.54 -23.34 -2.15
CA LYS A 39 -18.36 -24.38 -3.17
C LYS A 39 -18.85 -23.84 -4.50
N GLU A 40 -18.16 -24.13 -5.59
CA GLU A 40 -18.73 -23.93 -6.93
C GLU A 40 -20.04 -24.70 -7.06
N GLY A 41 -21.09 -24.05 -7.58
CA GLY A 41 -22.38 -24.68 -7.89
C GLY A 41 -23.49 -24.58 -6.82
N ALA A 42 -23.34 -23.75 -5.78
CA ALA A 42 -24.39 -23.53 -4.76
C ALA A 42 -25.26 -22.27 -5.01
N ALA A 43 -25.32 -21.78 -6.25
CA ALA A 43 -26.26 -20.73 -6.65
C ALA A 43 -27.03 -21.21 -7.89
N ASP A 44 -28.31 -21.48 -7.66
CA ASP A 44 -29.42 -21.62 -8.63
C ASP A 44 -29.25 -22.58 -9.82
N GLY A 45 -29.91 -23.75 -9.71
CA GLY A 45 -30.66 -24.40 -10.79
C GLY A 45 -29.89 -24.94 -12.02
N ASP A 46 -29.96 -26.26 -12.19
CA ASP A 46 -29.81 -26.98 -13.46
C ASP A 46 -28.60 -26.65 -14.35
N ASP A 47 -27.45 -27.31 -14.11
CA ASP A 47 -26.71 -27.92 -15.23
C ASP A 47 -25.83 -29.10 -14.75
N MET A 48 -25.94 -30.21 -15.47
CA MET A 48 -25.35 -31.51 -15.15
C MET A 48 -24.04 -31.64 -15.95
N GLY A 49 -22.94 -31.11 -15.39
CA GLY A 49 -21.65 -31.06 -16.09
C GLY A 49 -20.44 -31.28 -15.17
N LYS A 50 -20.03 -32.54 -15.00
CA LYS A 50 -18.70 -33.02 -14.56
C LYS A 50 -17.80 -32.05 -13.75
N GLY A 51 -17.98 -32.10 -12.43
CA GLY A 51 -16.91 -32.47 -11.48
C GLY A 51 -15.62 -31.67 -11.49
N SER A 52 -15.65 -30.52 -10.82
CA SER A 52 -14.56 -30.07 -9.97
C SER A 52 -15.21 -29.44 -8.74
N ASP A 53 -15.40 -30.22 -7.67
CA ASP A 53 -15.79 -29.72 -6.35
C ASP A 53 -14.63 -28.88 -5.79
N SER A 54 -14.34 -27.74 -6.40
CA SER A 54 -13.26 -26.88 -5.95
C SER A 54 -13.82 -25.94 -4.87
N SER A 55 -13.26 -26.04 -3.66
CA SER A 55 -13.62 -25.09 -2.61
C SER A 55 -13.13 -23.70 -3.01
N MET A 56 -14.05 -22.74 -3.07
CA MET A 56 -13.74 -21.33 -3.36
C MET A 56 -13.65 -20.56 -2.04
N LEU A 57 -12.56 -19.83 -1.86
CA LEU A 57 -12.32 -19.02 -0.68
C LEU A 57 -12.55 -17.55 -1.01
N HIS A 58 -13.31 -16.87 -0.18
CA HIS A 58 -13.38 -15.42 -0.14
C HIS A 58 -12.38 -14.95 0.91
N ILE A 59 -11.39 -14.19 0.48
CA ILE A 59 -10.27 -13.73 1.28
C ILE A 59 -10.34 -12.21 1.35
N PHE A 60 -10.33 -11.67 2.56
CA PHE A 60 -10.18 -10.23 2.76
C PHE A 60 -8.69 -9.89 2.85
N SER A 61 -8.16 -9.22 1.83
CA SER A 61 -6.72 -8.90 1.73
C SER A 61 -6.30 -7.88 2.79
N ASP A 62 -5.23 -8.16 3.52
CA ASP A 62 -4.68 -7.21 4.50
C ASP A 62 -4.11 -5.97 3.81
N LEU A 63 -3.64 -6.16 2.58
CA LEU A 63 -2.97 -5.15 1.80
C LEU A 63 -3.97 -4.19 1.16
N THR A 64 -4.98 -4.71 0.46
CA THR A 64 -5.94 -3.90 -0.32
C THR A 64 -7.22 -3.58 0.43
N GLN A 65 -7.51 -4.28 1.54
CA GLN A 65 -8.81 -4.25 2.22
C GLN A 65 -9.98 -4.55 1.25
N ALA A 66 -9.69 -5.33 0.21
CA ALA A 66 -10.65 -5.77 -0.78
C ALA A 66 -10.86 -7.28 -0.67
N GLU A 67 -12.05 -7.72 -1.07
CA GLU A 67 -12.40 -9.13 -1.14
C GLU A 67 -11.83 -9.75 -2.43
N ILE A 68 -11.17 -10.89 -2.28
CA ILE A 68 -10.57 -11.68 -3.35
C ILE A 68 -11.17 -13.08 -3.30
N VAL A 69 -11.69 -13.55 -4.42
CA VAL A 69 -12.21 -14.93 -4.55
C VAL A 69 -11.20 -15.78 -5.30
N VAL A 70 -10.80 -16.91 -4.72
CA VAL A 70 -9.78 -17.81 -5.28
C VAL A 70 -10.02 -19.26 -4.83
N SER A 71 -9.71 -20.22 -5.70
CA SER A 71 -9.78 -21.65 -5.36
C SER A 71 -8.79 -22.01 -4.24
N SER A 72 -9.24 -22.85 -3.31
CA SER A 72 -8.46 -23.42 -2.20
C SER A 72 -7.12 -24.01 -2.67
N ALA A 73 -7.08 -24.59 -3.88
CA ALA A 73 -5.88 -25.17 -4.49
C ALA A 73 -4.73 -24.15 -4.62
N PHE A 74 -5.05 -22.89 -4.86
CA PHE A 74 -4.08 -21.79 -5.05
C PHE A 74 -3.80 -20.98 -3.80
N VAL A 75 -4.17 -21.50 -2.63
CA VAL A 75 -4.02 -20.82 -1.34
C VAL A 75 -3.17 -21.68 -0.40
N GLN A 76 -2.46 -21.06 0.54
CA GLN A 76 -1.67 -21.74 1.55
C GLN A 76 -1.85 -21.04 2.90
N GLU A 77 -1.89 -21.79 4.00
CA GLU A 77 -1.91 -21.20 5.34
C GLU A 77 -0.63 -20.38 5.58
N CYS A 78 -0.81 -19.18 6.11
CA CYS A 78 0.26 -18.21 6.35
C CYS A 78 -0.02 -17.49 7.66
N ALA A 79 0.90 -17.60 8.62
CA ALA A 79 0.82 -16.85 9.88
C ALA A 79 1.29 -15.40 9.73
N ASP A 80 2.03 -15.10 8.66
CA ASP A 80 2.56 -13.77 8.38
C ASP A 80 1.52 -12.90 7.66
N VAL A 81 1.30 -11.70 8.18
CA VAL A 81 0.58 -10.64 7.48
C VAL A 81 1.51 -10.08 6.40
N SER A 82 1.04 -9.96 5.17
CA SER A 82 1.82 -9.38 4.06
C SER A 82 2.23 -7.97 4.44
N ALA A 83 3.53 -7.80 4.68
CA ALA A 83 4.14 -6.50 4.48
C ALA A 83 3.93 -6.18 2.99
N GLY A 84 3.30 -5.05 2.67
CA GLY A 84 3.16 -4.62 1.29
C GLY A 84 4.52 -4.68 0.59
N LEU A 85 4.53 -4.97 -0.71
CA LEU A 85 5.77 -4.97 -1.48
C LEU A 85 6.50 -3.64 -1.22
N GLU A 86 7.81 -3.69 -0.97
CA GLU A 86 8.58 -2.45 -0.80
C GLU A 86 9.06 -1.91 -2.15
N ARG A 87 9.07 -2.76 -3.19
CA ARG A 87 9.61 -2.46 -4.52
C ARG A 87 8.88 -3.18 -5.63
N LEU A 88 8.69 -2.49 -6.76
CA LEU A 88 8.29 -3.08 -8.03
C LEU A 88 9.07 -2.41 -9.17
N GLY A 89 9.79 -3.23 -9.95
CA GLY A 89 10.72 -2.74 -10.96
C GLY A 89 11.80 -1.86 -10.32
N GLN A 90 11.96 -0.64 -10.85
CA GLN A 90 12.91 0.33 -10.31
C GLN A 90 12.32 1.20 -9.17
N PHE A 91 11.03 1.13 -8.89
CA PHE A 91 10.33 2.03 -7.96
C PHE A 91 10.11 1.39 -6.60
N GLU A 92 10.27 2.19 -5.56
CA GLU A 92 10.18 1.77 -4.16
C GLU A 92 9.14 2.59 -3.41
N LEU A 93 8.70 2.07 -2.26
CA LEU A 93 7.85 2.79 -1.34
C LEU A 93 8.47 4.15 -0.98
N HIS A 94 7.63 5.18 -0.94
CA HIS A 94 7.99 6.58 -0.72
C HIS A 94 8.82 7.26 -1.81
N ASP A 95 9.03 6.65 -2.97
CA ASP A 95 9.61 7.38 -4.10
C ASP A 95 8.66 8.49 -4.59
N MET A 96 9.22 9.67 -4.87
CA MET A 96 8.53 10.70 -5.65
C MET A 96 8.66 10.39 -7.15
N VAL A 97 7.52 10.38 -7.84
CA VAL A 97 7.40 10.10 -9.27
C VAL A 97 6.64 11.18 -10.01
N MET A 98 6.96 11.36 -11.29
CA MET A 98 6.13 12.15 -12.21
C MET A 98 4.89 11.33 -12.58
N ILE A 99 3.70 11.89 -12.40
CA ILE A 99 2.44 11.27 -12.87
C ILE A 99 2.18 11.69 -14.30
N ASP A 100 2.35 12.98 -14.58
CA ASP A 100 2.29 13.55 -15.92
C ASP A 100 3.40 14.61 -16.08
N ARG A 101 3.31 15.49 -17.08
CA ARG A 101 4.32 16.55 -17.32
C ARG A 101 4.35 17.63 -16.23
N THR A 102 3.28 17.78 -15.47
CA THR A 102 3.01 18.89 -14.54
C THR A 102 2.75 18.45 -13.10
N ALA A 103 2.35 17.20 -12.90
CA ALA A 103 1.97 16.62 -11.63
C ALA A 103 2.99 15.58 -11.15
N VAL A 104 3.17 15.54 -9.84
CA VAL A 104 3.98 14.55 -9.14
C VAL A 104 3.14 13.88 -8.05
N GLY A 105 3.60 12.74 -7.60
CA GLY A 105 3.12 12.12 -6.38
C GLY A 105 4.18 11.28 -5.71
N VAL A 106 3.85 10.75 -4.54
CA VAL A 106 4.70 9.86 -3.76
C VAL A 106 4.05 8.48 -3.69
N VAL A 107 4.83 7.43 -3.92
CA VAL A 107 4.37 6.05 -3.77
C VAL A 107 4.06 5.79 -2.29
N VAL A 108 2.81 5.47 -1.99
CA VAL A 108 2.34 5.17 -0.62
C VAL A 108 1.96 3.71 -0.44
N LYS A 109 1.96 2.95 -1.54
CA LYS A 109 1.78 1.50 -1.55
C LYS A 109 2.30 0.91 -2.86
N VAL A 110 2.95 -0.24 -2.79
CA VAL A 110 3.30 -1.04 -3.97
C VAL A 110 2.42 -2.28 -3.99
N GLU A 111 1.85 -2.56 -5.17
CA GLU A 111 1.04 -3.74 -5.46
C GLU A 111 1.78 -4.61 -6.50
N HIS A 112 1.21 -5.74 -6.90
CA HIS A 112 1.93 -6.69 -7.79
C HIS A 112 2.27 -6.11 -9.17
N SER A 113 1.39 -5.29 -9.75
CA SER A 113 1.57 -4.69 -11.08
C SER A 113 1.28 -3.17 -11.12
N SER A 114 1.04 -2.57 -9.97
CA SER A 114 0.61 -1.18 -9.83
C SER A 114 1.11 -0.55 -8.53
N PHE A 115 0.92 0.76 -8.43
CA PHE A 115 1.26 1.57 -7.27
C PHE A 115 0.05 2.38 -6.84
N LYS A 116 -0.10 2.61 -5.53
CA LYS A 116 -0.92 3.71 -5.03
C LYS A 116 -0.01 4.92 -4.82
N VAL A 117 -0.36 6.02 -5.47
CA VAL A 117 0.44 7.26 -5.49
C VAL A 117 -0.39 8.40 -4.89
N LEU A 118 0.10 9.00 -3.80
CA LEU A 118 -0.49 10.21 -3.23
C LEU A 118 -0.04 11.43 -4.05
N THR A 119 -1.01 12.16 -4.57
CA THR A 119 -0.79 13.30 -5.46
C THR A 119 -0.76 14.63 -4.70
N THR A 120 -0.31 15.70 -5.38
CA THR A 120 -0.38 17.07 -4.81
C THR A 120 -1.79 17.60 -4.59
N SER A 121 -2.82 16.94 -5.15
CA SER A 121 -4.24 17.24 -4.90
C SER A 121 -4.81 16.53 -3.68
N ASN A 122 -3.98 15.88 -2.85
CA ASN A 122 -4.42 15.07 -1.70
C ASN A 122 -5.37 13.93 -2.08
N SER A 123 -5.20 13.37 -3.28
CA SER A 123 -5.91 12.17 -3.73
C SER A 123 -4.92 11.05 -4.03
N VAL A 124 -5.32 9.81 -3.76
CA VAL A 124 -4.54 8.61 -4.06
C VAL A 124 -4.99 8.05 -5.41
N GLN A 125 -4.05 7.87 -6.33
CA GLN A 125 -4.31 7.29 -7.66
C GLN A 125 -3.64 5.93 -7.78
N THR A 126 -4.28 5.02 -8.52
CA THR A 126 -3.67 3.73 -8.89
C THR A 126 -3.00 3.90 -10.24
N ILE A 127 -1.69 3.62 -10.33
CA ILE A 127 -0.91 3.73 -11.56
C ILE A 127 -0.21 2.41 -11.82
N GLU A 128 -0.42 1.82 -12.99
CA GLU A 128 0.27 0.60 -13.42
C GLU A 128 1.75 0.87 -13.70
N LEU A 129 2.60 -0.14 -13.53
CA LEU A 129 4.04 -0.01 -13.76
C LEU A 129 4.39 0.55 -15.15
N GLU A 130 3.65 0.15 -16.18
CA GLU A 130 3.86 0.59 -17.57
C GLU A 130 3.56 2.09 -17.77
N HIS A 131 2.65 2.63 -16.96
CA HIS A 131 2.24 4.04 -16.98
C HIS A 131 3.06 4.90 -15.99
N MET A 132 3.96 4.29 -15.22
CA MET A 132 4.72 5.00 -14.20
C MET A 132 5.78 5.91 -14.82
N GLY A 133 5.70 7.21 -14.53
CA GLY A 133 6.70 8.17 -14.97
C GLY A 133 8.03 8.03 -14.22
N ARG A 134 9.04 8.76 -14.67
CA ARG A 134 10.38 8.73 -14.03
C ARG A 134 10.34 9.18 -12.57
N LYS A 135 11.26 8.63 -11.77
CA LYS A 135 11.56 9.17 -10.43
C LYS A 135 11.99 10.62 -10.52
N LYS A 136 11.59 11.42 -9.53
CA LYS A 136 12.01 12.81 -9.38
C LYS A 136 12.65 12.99 -8.02
N SER A 137 13.94 13.33 -8.01
CA SER A 137 14.62 13.73 -6.78
C SER A 137 14.22 15.15 -6.38
N SER A 138 13.98 15.34 -5.09
CA SER A 138 13.83 16.65 -4.45
C SER A 138 15.08 17.07 -3.68
N ARG A 139 16.23 16.42 -3.91
CA ARG A 139 17.49 16.74 -3.23
C ARG A 139 17.95 18.15 -3.63
N GLY A 140 18.29 18.96 -2.63
CA GLY A 140 18.72 20.36 -2.83
C GLY A 140 17.58 21.33 -3.18
N ILE A 141 16.33 20.86 -3.26
CA ILE A 141 15.16 21.74 -3.40
C ILE A 141 14.81 22.30 -2.03
N VAL A 142 14.49 23.59 -2.01
CA VAL A 142 14.13 24.33 -0.79
C VAL A 142 12.76 24.95 -0.96
N ALA A 143 11.94 24.85 0.07
CA ALA A 143 10.70 25.61 0.21
C ALA A 143 10.77 26.52 1.43
N LEU A 144 9.91 27.55 1.46
CA LEU A 144 9.80 28.45 2.60
C LEU A 144 8.51 28.16 3.38
N ASP A 145 8.64 28.05 4.69
CA ASP A 145 7.53 27.83 5.61
C ASP A 145 6.71 29.12 5.83
N CYS A 146 5.74 29.11 6.75
CA CYS A 146 4.92 30.29 7.07
C CYS A 146 5.69 31.49 7.65
N SER A 147 6.91 31.28 8.15
CA SER A 147 7.78 32.27 8.82
C SER A 147 9.07 32.52 8.02
N ASP A 148 9.04 32.22 6.72
CA ASP A 148 10.15 32.35 5.77
C ASP A 148 11.40 31.55 6.17
N GLN A 149 11.24 30.51 6.99
CA GLN A 149 12.30 29.55 7.30
C GLN A 149 12.42 28.51 6.20
N ARG A 150 13.65 28.03 5.99
CA ARG A 150 13.97 27.06 4.95
C ARG A 150 13.55 25.66 5.36
N LEU A 151 12.78 25.02 4.50
CA LEU A 151 12.45 23.60 4.57
C LEU A 151 13.19 22.86 3.45
N GLU A 152 13.97 21.86 3.85
CA GLU A 152 14.69 20.97 2.96
C GLU A 152 14.36 19.51 3.31
N GLN A 153 14.68 18.56 2.45
CA GLN A 153 14.48 17.14 2.76
C GLN A 153 15.18 16.77 4.08
N GLY A 154 14.48 16.05 4.97
CA GLY A 154 14.97 15.69 6.30
C GLY A 154 14.70 16.73 7.39
N THR A 155 14.15 17.90 7.03
CA THR A 155 13.81 18.94 8.01
C THR A 155 12.58 18.54 8.82
N PRO A 156 12.61 18.59 10.17
CA PRO A 156 11.43 18.38 10.99
C PRO A 156 10.52 19.62 10.96
N LEU A 157 9.22 19.40 10.94
CA LEU A 157 8.22 20.47 10.92
C LEU A 157 6.95 20.10 11.67
N GLN A 158 6.15 21.11 11.95
CA GLN A 158 4.77 20.98 12.37
C GLN A 158 3.84 21.58 11.31
N VAL A 159 2.74 20.91 11.04
CA VAL A 159 1.65 21.49 10.23
C VAL A 159 0.81 22.42 11.12
N VAL A 160 0.69 23.68 10.73
CA VAL A 160 0.02 24.75 11.51
C VAL A 160 -1.33 25.17 10.93
N GLU A 161 -1.73 24.62 9.78
CA GLU A 161 -3.00 24.91 9.13
C GLU A 161 -3.50 23.71 8.29
N GLY A 162 -4.81 23.54 8.16
CA GLY A 162 -5.44 22.54 7.29
C GLY A 162 -5.77 21.20 7.97
N ALA A 163 -6.04 20.16 7.16
CA ALA A 163 -6.55 18.87 7.63
C ALA A 163 -5.60 18.12 8.57
N TYR A 164 -4.30 18.40 8.48
CA TYR A 164 -3.26 17.76 9.29
C TYR A 164 -2.73 18.68 10.41
N LEU A 165 -3.53 19.66 10.85
CA LEU A 165 -3.18 20.61 11.91
C LEU A 165 -2.58 19.91 13.15
N GLN A 166 -1.51 20.50 13.70
CA GLN A 166 -0.71 20.02 14.83
C GLN A 166 0.08 18.73 14.59
N ARG A 167 -0.02 18.09 13.42
CA ARG A 167 0.79 16.90 13.12
C ARG A 167 2.25 17.28 12.94
N MET A 168 3.12 16.50 13.59
CA MET A 168 4.56 16.59 13.46
C MET A 168 5.05 15.64 12.38
N GLY A 169 6.12 16.00 11.68
CA GLY A 169 6.73 15.09 10.74
C GLY A 169 8.03 15.62 10.15
N VAL A 170 8.58 14.85 9.23
CA VAL A 170 9.82 15.18 8.53
C VAL A 170 9.55 15.33 7.05
N VAL A 171 10.13 16.37 6.43
CA VAL A 171 10.02 16.58 4.98
C VAL A 171 10.65 15.40 4.25
N LYS A 172 9.83 14.62 3.54
CA LYS A 172 10.29 13.52 2.69
C LYS A 172 10.61 14.03 1.29
N HIS A 173 9.73 14.84 0.70
CA HIS A 173 9.93 15.42 -0.62
C HIS A 173 9.35 16.82 -0.76
N ILE A 174 9.88 17.58 -1.73
CA ILE A 174 9.43 18.94 -2.06
C ILE A 174 9.19 19.04 -3.56
N PHE A 175 8.05 19.62 -3.94
CA PHE A 175 7.74 19.98 -5.33
C PHE A 175 6.98 21.30 -5.41
N LYS A 176 7.62 22.33 -5.97
CA LYS A 176 7.08 23.70 -6.00
C LYS A 176 6.73 24.14 -4.56
N SER A 177 5.48 24.53 -4.31
CA SER A 177 4.98 24.91 -3.00
C SER A 177 4.41 23.74 -2.17
N TYR A 178 4.37 22.53 -2.72
CA TYR A 178 3.90 21.34 -2.02
C TYR A 178 5.06 20.59 -1.38
N ILE A 179 4.81 20.08 -0.18
CA ILE A 179 5.73 19.22 0.55
C ILE A 179 5.02 17.93 0.95
N PHE A 180 5.71 16.82 0.77
CA PHE A 180 5.30 15.52 1.28
C PHE A 180 6.03 15.29 2.59
N VAL A 181 5.26 15.10 3.65
CA VAL A 181 5.76 14.98 5.02
C VAL A 181 5.48 13.57 5.50
N HIS A 182 6.48 12.93 6.10
CA HIS A 182 6.30 11.66 6.79
C HIS A 182 6.02 11.93 8.27
N SER A 183 4.83 11.56 8.73
CA SER A 183 4.35 11.70 10.10
C SER A 183 4.01 10.32 10.65
N VAL A 184 4.65 9.95 11.76
CA VAL A 184 4.38 8.68 12.45
C VAL A 184 3.01 8.64 13.13
N ASP A 185 2.41 9.82 13.37
CA ASP A 185 1.09 9.95 13.98
C ASP A 185 -0.05 9.70 12.99
N VAL A 186 0.26 9.64 11.70
CA VAL A 186 -0.71 9.41 10.62
C VAL A 186 -0.58 7.96 10.15
N LYS A 187 -1.66 7.18 10.29
CA LYS A 187 -1.67 5.77 9.87
C LYS A 187 -1.96 5.60 8.37
N GLU A 188 -2.67 6.55 7.79
CA GLU A 188 -3.02 6.53 6.36
C GLU A 188 -1.77 6.71 5.49
N ASN A 189 -1.79 6.12 4.29
CA ASN A 189 -0.76 6.33 3.26
C ASN A 189 0.68 6.11 3.77
N THR A 190 0.88 5.16 4.69
CA THR A 190 2.18 4.89 5.33
C THR A 190 2.81 6.11 6.00
N GLY A 191 1.97 6.99 6.55
CA GLY A 191 2.40 8.22 7.23
C GLY A 191 2.73 9.38 6.30
N ILE A 192 2.56 9.24 4.98
CA ILE A 192 2.81 10.33 4.03
C ILE A 192 1.57 11.22 3.92
N VAL A 193 1.78 12.51 4.17
CA VAL A 193 0.78 13.57 3.96
C VAL A 193 1.31 14.62 2.98
N CYS A 194 0.41 15.23 2.21
CA CYS A 194 0.76 16.33 1.30
C CYS A 194 0.14 17.65 1.77
N VAL A 195 0.98 18.64 2.01
CA VAL A 195 0.58 19.98 2.47
C VAL A 195 1.35 21.06 1.72
N ARG A 196 0.93 22.32 1.82
CA ARG A 196 1.73 23.44 1.29
C ARG A 196 2.80 23.83 2.31
N ALA A 197 3.96 24.25 1.82
CA ALA A 197 5.06 24.71 2.67
C ALA A 197 4.62 25.84 3.63
N ARG A 198 3.79 26.77 3.14
CA ARG A 198 3.23 27.88 3.93
C ARG A 198 2.21 27.46 4.99
N GLN A 199 1.75 26.22 4.98
CA GLN A 199 0.89 25.65 6.04
C GLN A 199 1.71 24.95 7.13
N CYS A 200 3.04 25.03 7.05
CA CYS A 200 3.96 24.39 7.97
C CYS A 200 4.82 25.41 8.68
N ARG A 201 5.39 24.98 9.80
CA ARG A 201 6.41 25.70 10.55
C ARG A 201 7.57 24.76 10.85
N LEU A 202 8.79 25.23 10.62
CA LEU A 202 10.01 24.55 11.04
C LEU A 202 9.92 24.19 12.53
N ALA A 203 10.16 22.93 12.87
CA ALA A 203 10.19 22.49 14.26
C ALA A 203 11.57 22.80 14.87
N ASP A 204 11.60 23.16 16.15
CA ASP A 204 12.85 23.39 16.86
C ASP A 204 13.71 22.11 16.88
N GLN A 205 14.96 22.22 16.45
CA GLN A 205 15.88 21.09 16.28
C GLN A 205 16.32 20.43 17.60
N SER A 206 15.86 20.92 18.74
CA SER A 206 16.15 20.37 20.07
C SER A 206 15.39 19.08 20.39
N ALA A 207 14.43 18.67 19.55
CA ALA A 207 13.69 17.42 19.69
C ALA A 207 13.97 16.50 18.49
N LYS A 208 15.15 15.88 18.43
CA LYS A 208 15.40 14.77 17.50
C LYS A 208 14.88 13.46 18.12
N PRO A 209 13.89 12.75 17.51
CA PRO A 209 13.71 11.34 17.78
C PRO A 209 14.81 10.58 17.02
N THR A 210 15.59 9.80 17.75
CA THR A 210 16.63 8.92 17.22
C THR A 210 15.99 7.89 16.28
N MET A 211 16.32 7.89 14.99
CA MET A 211 15.98 6.77 14.12
C MET A 211 17.08 5.70 14.26
N GLN A 212 16.70 4.54 14.80
CA GLN A 212 17.50 3.32 14.75
C GLN A 212 17.25 2.66 13.38
N GLY A 213 18.36 2.25 12.74
CA GLY A 213 18.37 1.68 11.38
C GLY A 213 18.08 0.19 11.31
#